data_AF-A0ABC8TB93-F1
#
_entry.id   AF-A0ABC8TB93-F1
#
_cell.length_a   1.000
_cell.length_b   1.000
_cell.length_c   1.000
_cell.angle_alpha   90.00
_cell.angle_beta   90.00
_cell.angle_gamma   90.00
#
_symmetry.space_group_name_H-M   'P 1'
#
loop_
_entity.id
_entity.type
_entity.pdbx_description
1 polymer ?
#
loop_
_entity_poly.entity_id
_entity_poly.type
_entity_poly.pdbx_seq_one_letter_code
_entity_poly.pdbx_strand_id
1 'polypeptide(L)'
;MGVQIPELDFEIPPEAQRGSLSTVEGILVRAVDELQALQVERKEVDPQTAEAIDMFLVKLKACASGDSSFTFSLDDPAGNSFIENPLAPSPDPSLTIKFYERTPEQQASLGYAVDPSQVREPGVTTELEEINQVPDQLKREPHGSVGARGGQRAIAQGNSAEIAEALFRYSAPEENVSRRNNAERRKMTTGAVVRA
;
A
#
# COMPACT_ATOMS: atom_id res chain seq x y z
N MET A 1 6.10 -0.14 -0.58
CA MET A 1 4.93 0.74 -0.41
C MET A 1 5.16 2.10 -1.05
N GLY A 2 4.53 2.35 -2.20
CA GLY A 2 4.35 3.69 -2.77
C GLY A 2 2.99 4.27 -2.38
N VAL A 3 2.92 5.59 -2.26
CA VAL A 3 1.68 6.31 -1.93
C VAL A 3 1.38 7.31 -3.04
N GLN A 4 0.13 7.37 -3.48
CA GLN A 4 -0.32 8.26 -4.55
C GLN A 4 -1.63 8.95 -4.21
N ILE A 5 -1.75 10.22 -4.59
CA ILE A 5 -3.00 10.99 -4.59
C ILE A 5 -3.19 11.54 -6.01
N PRO A 6 -3.96 10.84 -6.87
CA PRO A 6 -4.10 11.18 -8.28
C PRO A 6 -4.65 12.58 -8.52
N GLU A 7 -5.56 13.08 -7.67
CA GLU A 7 -6.17 14.40 -7.84
C GLU A 7 -5.18 15.55 -7.63
N LEU A 8 -4.04 15.26 -6.99
CA LEU A 8 -2.99 16.23 -6.73
C LEU A 8 -1.73 15.98 -7.57
N ASP A 9 -1.73 14.95 -8.43
CA ASP A 9 -0.52 14.42 -9.09
C ASP A 9 0.63 14.22 -8.09
N PHE A 10 0.29 13.76 -6.89
CA PHE A 10 1.24 13.60 -5.79
C PHE A 10 1.62 12.13 -5.62
N GLU A 11 2.91 11.87 -5.54
CA GLU A 11 3.47 10.54 -5.35
C GLU A 11 4.62 10.57 -4.34
N ILE A 12 4.61 9.61 -3.42
CA ILE A 12 5.72 9.30 -2.55
C ILE A 12 6.28 7.95 -3.00
N PRO A 13 7.51 7.92 -3.54
CA PRO A 13 8.10 6.70 -4.07
C PRO A 13 8.46 5.74 -2.93
N PRO A 14 8.52 4.42 -3.20
CA PRO A 14 8.76 3.41 -2.18
C PRO A 14 10.06 3.59 -1.38
N GLU A 15 11.07 4.21 -1.97
CA GLU A 15 12.38 4.44 -1.36
C GLU A 15 12.36 5.57 -0.32
N ALA A 16 11.39 6.48 -0.43
CA ALA A 16 11.29 7.65 0.45
C ALA A 16 10.71 7.32 1.83
N GLN A 17 10.02 6.18 1.98
CA GLN A 17 9.37 5.79 3.22
C GLN A 17 9.91 4.47 3.76
N ARG A 18 10.43 4.52 5.00
CA ARG A 18 10.64 3.31 5.80
C ARG A 18 9.31 2.87 6.40
N GLY A 19 9.19 1.56 6.67
CA GLY A 19 8.03 0.99 7.35
C GLY A 19 7.67 1.80 8.61
N SER A 20 6.48 2.38 8.60
CA SER A 20 5.98 3.21 9.70
C SER A 20 4.50 2.96 9.89
N LEU A 21 4.08 2.93 11.16
CA LEU A 21 2.67 2.96 11.51
C LEU A 21 2.26 4.43 11.60
N SER A 22 1.37 4.85 10.71
CA SER A 22 0.88 6.23 10.65
C SER A 22 -0.60 6.24 10.27
N THR A 23 -1.22 7.41 10.37
CA THR A 23 -2.53 7.68 9.80
C THR A 23 -2.38 8.28 8.40
N VAL A 24 -3.45 8.26 7.60
CA VAL A 24 -3.48 8.94 6.30
C VAL A 24 -3.14 10.42 6.48
N GLU A 25 -3.78 11.07 7.45
CA GLU A 25 -3.50 12.48 7.83
C GLU A 25 -2.03 12.69 8.20
N GLY A 26 -1.46 11.80 9.02
CA GLY A 26 -0.06 11.88 9.44
C GLY A 26 0.93 11.79 8.29
N ILE A 27 0.63 10.98 7.26
CA ILE A 27 1.43 10.93 6.03
C ILE A 27 1.38 12.27 5.28
N LEU A 28 0.20 12.87 5.17
CA LEU A 28 0.03 14.16 4.47
C LEU A 28 0.67 15.32 5.21
N VAL A 29 0.50 15.40 6.53
CA VAL A 29 1.13 16.43 7.37
C VAL A 29 2.64 16.34 7.27
N ARG A 30 3.20 15.13 7.33
CA ARG A 30 4.64 14.93 7.16
C ARG A 30 5.13 15.41 5.79
N ALA A 31 4.41 15.09 4.72
CA ALA A 31 4.75 15.56 3.38
C ALA A 31 4.70 17.10 3.27
N VAL A 32 3.71 17.73 3.90
CA VAL A 32 3.61 19.20 4.01
C VAL A 32 4.83 19.77 4.71
N ASP A 33 5.22 19.23 5.86
CA ASP A 33 6.34 19.73 6.65
C ASP A 33 7.68 19.60 5.90
N GLU A 34 7.92 18.44 5.27
CA GLU A 34 9.13 18.18 4.47
C GLU A 34 9.24 19.13 3.27
N LEU A 35 8.13 19.38 2.56
CA LEU A 35 8.10 20.32 1.44
C LEU A 35 8.26 21.77 1.90
N GLN A 36 7.64 22.15 3.02
CA GLN A 36 7.66 23.50 3.59
C GLN A 36 9.05 23.88 4.11
N ALA A 37 9.79 22.94 4.71
CA ALA A 37 11.11 23.19 5.27
C ALA A 37 12.12 23.72 4.24
N LEU A 38 11.97 23.31 2.97
CA LEU A 38 12.85 23.71 1.88
C LEU A 38 12.40 25.00 1.16
N GLN A 39 11.23 25.56 1.49
CA GLN A 39 10.69 26.72 0.76
C GLN A 39 11.51 28.00 0.94
N VAL A 40 12.17 28.19 2.09
CA VAL A 40 12.99 29.39 2.33
C VAL A 40 14.17 29.43 1.34
N GLU A 41 14.88 28.32 1.19
CA GLU A 41 16.01 28.20 0.26
C GLU A 41 15.54 28.27 -1.20
N ARG A 42 14.43 27.60 -1.54
CA ARG A 42 13.88 27.61 -2.91
C ARG A 42 13.46 29.01 -3.36
N LYS A 43 12.94 29.86 -2.46
CA LYS A 43 12.58 31.24 -2.81
C LYS A 43 13.78 32.08 -3.24
N GLU A 44 14.97 31.80 -2.72
CA GLU A 44 16.19 32.51 -3.09
C GLU A 44 16.75 32.01 -4.43
N VAL A 45 16.62 30.70 -4.72
CA VAL A 45 17.20 30.06 -5.91
C VAL A 45 16.25 30.12 -7.12
N ASP A 46 14.97 29.81 -6.92
CA ASP A 46 13.92 29.78 -7.94
C ASP A 46 12.55 30.18 -7.37
N PRO A 47 12.22 31.48 -7.40
CA PRO A 47 10.95 32.00 -6.91
C PRO A 47 9.72 31.42 -7.63
N GLN A 48 9.82 31.08 -8.93
CA GLN A 48 8.67 30.59 -9.70
C GLN A 48 8.27 29.18 -9.25
N THR A 49 9.26 28.30 -9.08
CA THR A 49 9.02 26.96 -8.53
C THR A 49 8.53 27.04 -7.09
N ALA A 50 9.07 27.96 -6.28
CA ALA A 50 8.62 28.15 -4.91
C ALA A 50 7.14 28.56 -4.82
N GLU A 51 6.66 29.44 -5.72
CA GLU A 51 5.25 29.84 -5.78
C GLU A 51 4.34 28.65 -6.17
N ALA A 52 4.74 27.85 -7.16
CA ALA A 52 4.02 26.64 -7.55
C ALA A 52 3.90 25.64 -6.38
N ILE A 53 4.97 25.46 -5.61
CA ILE A 53 4.97 24.60 -4.41
C ILE A 53 4.09 25.19 -3.31
N ASP A 54 4.11 26.51 -3.10
CA ASP A 54 3.22 27.16 -2.12
C ASP A 54 1.74 26.92 -2.48
N MET A 55 1.37 27.01 -3.76
CA MET A 55 0.01 26.67 -4.22
C MET A 55 -0.33 25.20 -4.02
N PHE A 56 0.63 24.29 -4.26
CA PHE A 56 0.46 22.87 -4.03
C PHE A 56 0.27 22.55 -2.54
N LEU A 57 1.07 23.18 -1.65
CA LEU A 57 0.97 23.02 -0.20
C LEU A 57 -0.41 23.44 0.34
N VAL A 58 -1.05 24.45 -0.24
CA VAL A 58 -2.43 24.83 0.12
C VAL A 58 -3.40 23.68 -0.16
N LYS A 59 -3.31 23.05 -1.33
CA LYS A 59 -4.16 21.91 -1.69
C LYS A 59 -3.90 20.71 -0.78
N LEU A 60 -2.63 20.39 -0.54
CA LEU A 60 -2.24 19.26 0.31
C LEU A 60 -2.69 19.45 1.77
N LYS A 61 -2.60 20.67 2.31
CA LYS A 61 -3.11 21.02 3.64
C LYS A 61 -4.63 20.89 3.74
N ALA A 62 -5.37 21.26 2.69
CA ALA A 62 -6.83 21.08 2.64
C ALA A 62 -7.21 19.59 2.66
N CYS A 63 -6.47 18.73 1.94
CA CYS A 63 -6.64 17.28 2.02
C CYS A 63 -6.29 16.73 3.41
N ALA A 64 -5.19 17.19 4.01
CA ALA A 64 -4.77 16.76 5.35
C ALA A 64 -5.76 17.13 6.45
N SER A 65 -6.48 18.25 6.29
CA SER A 65 -7.47 18.74 7.27
C SER A 65 -8.87 18.14 7.06
N GLY A 66 -9.07 17.38 5.97
CA GLY A 66 -10.38 16.80 5.61
C GLY A 66 -11.34 17.78 4.93
N ASP A 67 -10.88 18.96 4.51
CA ASP A 67 -11.70 19.97 3.83
C ASP A 67 -11.97 19.62 2.36
N SER A 68 -11.11 18.78 1.77
CA SER A 68 -11.20 18.33 0.39
C SER A 68 -11.23 16.80 0.33
N SER A 69 -12.15 16.24 -0.45
CA SER A 69 -12.16 14.80 -0.77
C SER A 69 -11.05 14.44 -1.75
N PHE A 70 -10.37 13.32 -1.53
CA PHE A 70 -9.31 12.81 -2.40
C PHE A 70 -9.27 11.29 -2.39
N THR A 71 -8.58 10.70 -3.36
CA THR A 71 -8.32 9.26 -3.41
C THR A 71 -6.92 8.99 -2.87
N PHE A 72 -6.83 8.24 -1.77
CA PHE A 72 -5.55 7.75 -1.26
C PHE A 72 -5.26 6.37 -1.82
N SER A 73 -4.25 6.24 -2.68
CA SER A 73 -3.80 4.95 -3.22
C SER A 73 -2.51 4.51 -2.54
N LEU A 74 -2.50 3.30 -2.01
CA LEU A 74 -1.33 2.67 -1.41
C LEU A 74 -1.00 1.43 -2.23
N ASP A 75 0.20 1.37 -2.82
CA ASP A 75 0.68 0.26 -3.64
C ASP A 75 1.87 -0.42 -2.96
N ASP A 76 1.73 -1.68 -2.56
CA ASP A 76 2.79 -2.41 -1.88
C ASP A 76 2.98 -3.82 -2.44
N PRO A 77 3.97 -4.04 -3.33
CA PRO A 77 4.23 -5.35 -3.92
C PRO A 77 4.56 -6.44 -2.90
N ALA A 78 4.99 -6.08 -1.69
CA ALA A 78 5.25 -7.02 -0.60
C ALA A 78 3.96 -7.54 0.07
N GLY A 79 2.84 -6.84 -0.09
CA GLY A 79 1.55 -7.16 0.54
C GLY A 79 1.53 -6.97 2.06
N ASN A 80 2.46 -6.18 2.62
CA ASN A 80 2.60 -5.99 4.07
C ASN A 80 1.90 -4.73 4.59
N SER A 81 1.50 -3.86 3.68
CA SER A 81 0.83 -2.61 4.03
C SER A 81 -0.66 -2.82 4.32
N PHE A 82 -1.20 -2.00 5.23
CA PHE A 82 -2.57 -2.15 5.74
C PHE A 82 -3.20 -0.78 6.01
N ILE A 83 -4.49 -0.66 5.67
CA ILE A 83 -5.32 0.49 6.04
C ILE A 83 -6.47 -0.05 6.91
N GLU A 84 -6.63 0.55 8.09
CA GLU A 84 -7.68 0.16 9.02
C GLU A 84 -9.08 0.42 8.44
N ASN A 85 -9.97 -0.56 8.55
CA ASN A 85 -11.39 -0.40 8.28
C ASN A 85 -12.12 0.06 9.56
N PRO A 86 -12.57 1.31 9.66
CA PRO A 86 -13.27 1.82 10.84
C PRO A 86 -14.68 1.24 11.01
N LEU A 87 -15.27 0.63 9.97
CA LEU A 87 -16.60 0.00 10.02
C LEU A 87 -16.55 -1.50 10.31
N ALA A 88 -15.35 -2.06 10.54
CA ALA A 88 -15.18 -3.47 10.86
C ALA A 88 -16.11 -3.93 12.01
N PRO A 89 -16.70 -5.14 11.91
CA PRO A 89 -16.46 -6.18 10.90
C PRO A 89 -17.22 -5.96 9.57
N SER A 90 -18.03 -4.91 9.45
CA SER A 90 -18.73 -4.58 8.20
C SER A 90 -17.75 -4.09 7.13
N PRO A 91 -18.02 -4.34 5.84
CA PRO A 91 -17.19 -3.79 4.76
C PRO A 91 -17.27 -2.26 4.75
N ASP A 92 -16.14 -1.60 4.53
CA ASP A 92 -16.10 -0.15 4.32
C ASP A 92 -16.36 0.18 2.85
N PRO A 93 -17.43 0.92 2.51
CA PRO A 93 -17.72 1.28 1.12
C PRO A 93 -16.68 2.22 0.50
N SER A 94 -15.86 2.88 1.32
CA SER A 94 -14.83 3.82 0.90
C SER A 94 -13.43 3.16 0.82
N LEU A 95 -13.29 1.89 1.21
CA LEU A 95 -12.04 1.13 1.15
C LEU A 95 -12.10 0.04 0.07
N THR A 96 -11.23 0.11 -0.93
CA THR A 96 -11.10 -0.95 -1.94
C THR A 96 -9.73 -1.62 -1.85
N ILE A 97 -9.71 -2.94 -1.70
CA ILE A 97 -8.46 -3.73 -1.65
C ILE A 97 -8.38 -4.60 -2.91
N LYS A 98 -7.29 -4.47 -3.66
CA LYS A 98 -7.04 -5.26 -4.88
C LYS A 98 -5.73 -6.03 -4.73
N PHE A 99 -5.78 -7.32 -5.02
CA PHE A 99 -4.61 -8.18 -5.05
C PHE A 99 -4.12 -8.36 -6.50
N TYR A 100 -2.80 -8.28 -6.75
CA TYR A 100 -2.22 -8.44 -8.08
C TYR A 100 -1.03 -9.40 -8.12
N GLU A 101 -0.63 -9.81 -9.34
CA GLU A 101 0.59 -10.58 -9.53
C GLU A 101 1.78 -9.64 -9.69
N ARG A 102 2.82 -9.83 -8.86
CA ARG A 102 4.07 -9.07 -8.94
C ARG A 102 4.72 -9.24 -10.30
N THR A 103 5.29 -8.16 -10.82
CA THR A 103 6.16 -8.22 -11.99
C THR A 103 7.50 -8.88 -11.64
N PRO A 104 8.25 -9.42 -12.62
CA PRO A 104 9.60 -9.94 -12.40
C PRO A 104 10.53 -8.93 -11.71
N GLU A 105 10.42 -7.65 -12.05
CA GLU A 105 11.23 -6.58 -11.45
C GLU A 105 10.87 -6.40 -9.98
N GLN A 106 9.57 -6.33 -9.65
CA GLN A 106 9.09 -6.26 -8.27
C GLN A 106 9.53 -7.48 -7.46
N GLN A 107 9.52 -8.66 -8.08
CA GLN A 107 9.95 -9.92 -7.48
C GLN A 107 11.45 -9.89 -7.13
N ALA A 108 12.29 -9.42 -8.06
CA ALA A 108 13.72 -9.23 -7.84
C ALA A 108 14.00 -8.19 -6.75
N SER A 109 13.31 -7.04 -6.77
CA SER A 109 13.47 -5.97 -5.77
C SER A 109 13.13 -6.43 -4.35
N LEU A 110 12.26 -7.43 -4.20
CA LEU A 110 11.92 -8.06 -2.93
C LEU A 110 12.87 -9.22 -2.53
N GLY A 111 13.89 -9.52 -3.35
CA GLY A 111 14.89 -10.55 -3.08
C GLY A 111 14.46 -11.98 -3.44
N TYR A 112 13.38 -12.15 -4.20
CA TYR A 112 12.97 -13.47 -4.68
C TYR A 112 13.72 -13.85 -5.95
N ALA A 113 13.88 -15.17 -6.17
CA ALA A 113 14.39 -15.67 -7.43
C ALA A 113 13.39 -15.37 -8.55
N VAL A 114 13.91 -14.77 -9.62
CA VAL A 114 13.15 -14.50 -10.85
C VAL A 114 13.53 -15.55 -11.88
N ASP A 115 12.55 -16.24 -12.43
CA ASP A 115 12.78 -17.12 -13.55
C ASP A 115 13.05 -16.26 -14.81
N PRO A 116 14.22 -16.38 -15.46
CA PRO A 116 14.56 -15.58 -16.64
C PRO A 116 13.59 -15.79 -17.82
N SER A 117 12.81 -16.88 -17.83
CA SER A 117 11.76 -17.11 -18.83
C SER A 117 10.52 -16.22 -18.68
N GLN A 118 10.36 -15.51 -17.55
CA GLN A 118 9.24 -14.60 -17.29
C GLN A 118 9.53 -13.14 -17.63
N VAL A 119 10.77 -12.80 -17.98
CA VAL A 119 11.13 -11.46 -18.46
C VAL A 119 10.61 -11.33 -19.90
N ARG A 120 9.44 -10.74 -20.09
CA ARG A 120 8.93 -10.37 -21.41
C ARG A 120 9.41 -8.96 -21.74
N GLU A 121 10.26 -8.84 -22.76
CA GLU A 121 10.65 -7.57 -23.38
C GLU A 121 9.40 -6.75 -23.76
N PRO A 122 9.32 -5.45 -23.41
CA PRO A 122 8.16 -4.63 -23.71
C PRO A 122 8.16 -4.25 -25.20
N GLY A 123 7.44 -5.02 -26.03
CA GLY A 123 7.31 -4.65 -27.45
C GLY A 123 6.62 -5.62 -28.42
N VAL A 124 6.14 -6.79 -28.01
CA VAL A 124 5.51 -7.73 -28.95
C VAL A 124 4.05 -7.98 -28.57
N THR A 125 3.14 -7.37 -29.32
CA THR A 125 1.77 -7.85 -29.48
C THR A 125 1.82 -9.15 -30.27
N THR A 126 1.69 -10.29 -29.60
CA THR A 126 1.35 -11.55 -30.28
C THR A 126 0.01 -12.03 -29.76
N GLU A 127 -0.93 -12.10 -30.69
CA GLU A 127 -2.25 -12.68 -30.58
C GLU A 127 -2.17 -14.08 -29.93
N LEU A 128 -3.00 -14.31 -28.91
CA LEU A 128 -3.05 -15.59 -28.20
C LEU A 128 -3.77 -16.63 -29.06
N GLU A 129 -3.02 -17.50 -29.73
CA GLU A 129 -3.54 -18.80 -30.15
C GLU A 129 -3.50 -19.78 -28.97
N GLU A 130 -4.67 -20.36 -28.70
CA GLU A 130 -4.92 -21.37 -27.67
C GLU A 130 -4.11 -22.64 -27.93
N ILE A 131 -3.39 -23.13 -26.91
CA ILE A 131 -3.09 -24.57 -26.81
C ILE A 131 -3.32 -25.04 -25.37
N ASN A 132 -4.43 -25.77 -25.22
CA ASN A 132 -4.83 -26.51 -24.03
C ASN A 132 -3.86 -27.67 -23.75
N GLN A 133 -3.36 -27.78 -22.50
CA GLN A 133 -3.44 -28.97 -21.62
C GLN A 133 -2.39 -28.90 -20.50
N VAL A 134 -2.82 -28.49 -19.29
CA VAL A 134 -2.14 -28.80 -18.01
C VAL A 134 -3.25 -29.18 -17.01
N PRO A 135 -3.12 -30.31 -16.28
CA PRO A 135 -4.21 -30.83 -15.48
C PRO A 135 -4.47 -29.98 -14.22
N ASP A 136 -5.72 -30.09 -13.81
CA ASP A 136 -6.50 -29.35 -12.82
C ASP A 136 -5.79 -29.05 -11.47
N GLN A 137 -5.96 -27.80 -11.01
CA GLN A 137 -5.85 -27.28 -9.63
C GLN A 137 -4.47 -26.88 -9.05
N LEU A 138 -3.81 -25.92 -9.69
CA LEU A 138 -3.24 -24.79 -8.91
C LEU A 138 -3.87 -23.50 -9.44
N LYS A 139 -4.99 -23.07 -8.84
CA LYS A 139 -5.40 -21.67 -8.95
C LYS A 139 -4.26 -20.87 -8.34
N ARG A 140 -3.42 -20.25 -9.17
CA ARG A 140 -2.41 -19.31 -8.70
C ARG A 140 -3.14 -18.20 -7.99
N GLU A 141 -3.02 -18.16 -6.67
CA GLU A 141 -3.54 -17.06 -5.88
C GLU A 141 -2.63 -15.85 -6.14
N PRO A 142 -3.18 -14.65 -6.38
CA PRO A 142 -2.37 -13.47 -6.57
C PRO A 142 -1.46 -13.25 -5.36
N HIS A 143 -0.28 -12.70 -5.61
CA HIS A 143 0.71 -12.46 -4.56
C HIS A 143 0.11 -11.54 -3.47
N GLY A 144 0.55 -11.70 -2.21
CA GLY A 144 -0.01 -10.95 -1.07
C GLY A 144 -1.36 -11.46 -0.54
N SER A 145 -2.17 -12.17 -1.35
CA SER A 145 -3.53 -12.57 -0.93
C SER A 145 -3.59 -13.59 0.20
N VAL A 146 -2.61 -14.50 0.30
CA VAL A 146 -2.65 -15.67 1.19
C VAL A 146 -2.52 -15.31 2.67
N GLY A 147 -1.72 -14.29 3.00
CA GLY A 147 -1.60 -13.83 4.39
C GLY A 147 -2.22 -12.46 4.66
N ALA A 148 -2.40 -11.59 3.65
CA ALA A 148 -3.15 -10.35 3.84
C ALA A 148 -4.63 -10.62 4.14
N ARG A 149 -5.30 -11.55 3.44
CA ARG A 149 -6.72 -11.87 3.72
C ARG A 149 -6.92 -12.45 5.12
N GLY A 150 -6.00 -13.31 5.56
CA GLY A 150 -6.01 -13.87 6.92
C GLY A 150 -5.79 -12.79 7.97
N GLY A 151 -4.76 -11.97 7.80
CA GLY A 151 -4.39 -10.91 8.75
C GLY A 151 -5.44 -9.81 8.83
N GLN A 152 -5.94 -9.33 7.69
CA GLN A 152 -6.98 -8.30 7.61
C GLN A 152 -8.28 -8.76 8.27
N ARG A 153 -8.72 -10.01 8.03
CA ARG A 153 -9.92 -10.56 8.66
C ARG A 153 -9.78 -10.62 10.17
N ALA A 154 -8.63 -11.05 10.65
CA ALA A 154 -8.38 -11.16 12.06
C ALA A 154 -8.29 -9.79 12.76
N ILE A 155 -7.68 -8.79 12.10
CA ILE A 155 -7.64 -7.39 12.58
C ILE A 155 -9.06 -6.83 12.66
N ALA A 156 -9.86 -7.03 11.61
CA ALA A 156 -11.25 -6.56 11.56
C ALA A 156 -12.16 -7.22 12.61
N GLN A 157 -11.85 -8.44 13.06
CA GLN A 157 -12.62 -9.14 14.08
C GLN A 157 -12.14 -8.86 15.51
N GLY A 158 -11.09 -8.05 15.69
CA GLY A 158 -10.45 -7.85 17.00
C GLY A 158 -9.87 -9.14 17.58
N ASN A 159 -9.76 -10.20 16.77
CA ASN A 159 -9.37 -11.53 17.22
C ASN A 159 -7.86 -11.67 17.17
N SER A 160 -7.19 -11.13 18.19
CA SER A 160 -5.73 -11.15 18.36
C SER A 160 -5.08 -12.54 18.15
N ALA A 161 -5.80 -13.64 18.40
CA ALA A 161 -5.30 -15.00 18.20
C ALA A 161 -5.15 -15.39 16.71
N GLU A 162 -6.06 -14.93 15.86
CA GLU A 162 -6.00 -15.13 14.39
C GLU A 162 -5.08 -14.11 13.72
N ILE A 163 -4.92 -12.89 14.28
CA ILE A 163 -4.00 -11.86 13.77
C ILE A 163 -2.58 -12.39 13.88
N ALA A 164 -2.24 -12.85 15.08
CA ALA A 164 -1.00 -13.52 15.35
C ALA A 164 -0.83 -14.70 14.39
N GLU A 165 -1.79 -15.63 14.31
CA GLU A 165 -1.67 -16.82 13.44
C GLU A 165 -1.48 -16.47 11.95
N ALA A 166 -2.15 -15.44 11.44
CA ALA A 166 -2.01 -15.00 10.05
C ALA A 166 -0.69 -14.27 9.78
N LEU A 167 -0.21 -13.44 10.72
CA LEU A 167 1.15 -12.86 10.68
C LEU A 167 2.22 -13.95 10.81
N PHE A 168 1.94 -14.99 11.59
CA PHE A 168 2.83 -16.10 11.87
C PHE A 168 2.87 -17.15 10.75
N ARG A 169 1.89 -17.18 9.83
CA ARG A 169 2.01 -17.91 8.56
C ARG A 169 3.00 -17.26 7.59
N TYR A 170 3.43 -16.02 7.88
CA TYR A 170 4.55 -15.36 7.22
C TYR A 170 5.91 -15.61 7.88
N SER A 171 5.95 -16.29 9.03
CA SER A 171 7.18 -16.89 9.52
C SER A 171 7.32 -18.26 8.86
N ALA A 172 8.52 -18.59 8.37
CA ALA A 172 8.87 -19.99 8.14
C ALA A 172 8.41 -20.81 9.36
N PRO A 173 7.91 -22.05 9.18
CA PRO A 173 7.00 -22.76 10.11
C PRO A 173 7.42 -22.95 11.58
N GLU A 174 8.55 -22.39 12.03
CA GLU A 174 9.20 -22.70 13.29
C GLU A 174 8.88 -21.75 14.48
N GLU A 175 8.24 -20.58 14.29
CA GLU A 175 8.27 -19.51 15.32
C GLU A 175 6.96 -19.21 16.12
N ASN A 176 5.90 -20.02 16.01
CA ASN A 176 4.52 -19.63 16.41
C ASN A 176 4.13 -19.79 17.90
N VAL A 177 5.04 -20.09 18.82
CA VAL A 177 4.63 -20.65 20.12
C VAL A 177 4.15 -19.61 21.15
N SER A 178 4.54 -18.34 21.11
CA SER A 178 4.67 -17.63 22.39
C SER A 178 3.74 -16.46 22.74
N ARG A 179 2.98 -15.78 21.83
CA ARG A 179 2.56 -14.38 22.16
C ARG A 179 1.17 -13.93 21.72
N ARG A 180 0.14 -14.74 21.99
CA ARG A 180 -1.26 -14.28 21.99
C ARG A 180 -1.56 -13.63 23.35
N ASN A 181 -1.68 -12.31 23.48
CA ASN A 181 -2.43 -11.64 24.57
C ASN A 181 -2.41 -10.11 24.38
N ASN A 182 -3.58 -9.48 24.44
CA ASN A 182 -3.87 -8.03 24.43
C ASN A 182 -3.67 -7.29 23.09
N ALA A 183 -4.51 -6.37 22.62
CA ALA A 183 -5.84 -5.87 22.98
C ALA A 183 -6.28 -4.86 21.88
N GLU A 184 -7.59 -4.66 21.73
CA GLU A 184 -8.28 -3.76 20.78
C GLU A 184 -8.30 -2.26 21.20
N ARG A 185 -8.44 -1.31 20.26
CA ARG A 185 -9.60 -0.35 20.06
C ARG A 185 -9.30 1.04 19.41
N ARG A 186 -10.11 1.39 18.36
CA ARG A 186 -10.82 2.67 17.98
C ARG A 186 -10.32 3.63 16.83
N LYS A 187 -10.88 3.45 15.61
CA LYS A 187 -11.66 4.31 14.63
C LYS A 187 -11.45 5.85 14.39
N MET A 188 -11.30 6.25 13.10
CA MET A 188 -11.97 7.34 12.31
C MET A 188 -11.70 7.19 10.77
N THR A 189 -12.51 7.77 9.87
CA THR A 189 -12.72 7.35 8.44
C THR A 189 -12.20 8.32 7.34
N THR A 190 -11.49 7.79 6.32
CA THR A 190 -11.21 8.38 4.99
C THR A 190 -11.13 7.24 3.95
N GLY A 191 -11.65 7.44 2.74
CA GLY A 191 -11.63 6.42 1.68
C GLY A 191 -10.24 6.17 1.10
N ALA A 192 -9.87 4.91 0.95
CA ALA A 192 -8.55 4.52 0.47
C ALA A 192 -8.62 3.31 -0.47
N VAL A 193 -7.63 3.19 -1.34
CA VAL A 193 -7.45 2.04 -2.23
C VAL A 193 -6.11 1.42 -1.91
N VAL A 194 -6.11 0.17 -1.44
CA VAL A 194 -4.88 -0.60 -1.26
C VAL A 194 -4.73 -1.54 -2.44
N ARG A 195 -3.60 -1.45 -3.12
CA ARG A 195 -3.14 -2.43 -4.10
C ARG A 195 -2.00 -3.21 -3.45
N ALA A 196 -2.15 -4.53 -3.38
CA ALA A 196 -1.24 -5.46 -2.73
C ALA A 196 -0.97 -6.69 -3.61
#